data_AF-H4F8P1-F1
#
_entry.id   AF-H4F8P1-F1
#
_cell.length_a   1.000
_cell.length_b   1.000
_cell.length_c   1.000
_cell.angle_alpha   90.00
_cell.angle_beta   90.00
_cell.angle_gamma   90.00
#
_symmetry.space_group_name_H-M   'P 1'
#
loop_
_entity.id
_entity.type
_entity.pdbx_description
1 polymer ?
#
loop_
_entity_poly.entity_id
_entity_poly.type
_entity_poly.pdbx_seq_one_letter_code
_entity_poly.pdbx_strand_id
1 'polypeptide(L)'
;MRLTLQTHFDGEWHHAATLELKDDAAGFQGASIVDYDLDYFVTVASAEFSAGKTVRGHRALSVRYPVDLENRYSRSWPPFLLDLMPQGHARRKLAEHLGLTEGSRASDLPLLLRSATGGIGNIRIKEAAAAEAERLSGVERQGVTEAEILERSDRFMEVADRFGMLASGSSGLQGEWPKVSMTQANDGLYYPDSFVTDDEAVRHVIVKL
;
A
#
# COMPACT_ATOMS: atom_id res chain seq x y z
N MET A 1 -12.36 8.47 -11.20
CA MET A 1 -12.28 7.01 -10.92
C MET A 1 -12.97 6.64 -9.61
N ARG A 2 -13.55 5.44 -9.48
CA ARG A 2 -14.07 4.88 -8.20
C ARG A 2 -13.24 3.66 -7.80
N LEU A 3 -12.78 3.61 -6.55
CA LEU A 3 -11.87 2.63 -5.98
C LEU A 3 -12.38 2.11 -4.64
N THR A 4 -11.95 0.91 -4.26
CA THR A 4 -12.33 0.28 -3.00
C THR A 4 -11.18 0.33 -2.01
N LEU A 5 -11.40 0.98 -0.87
CA LEU A 5 -10.46 0.97 0.26
C LEU A 5 -10.76 -0.22 1.15
N GLN A 6 -9.72 -1.00 1.46
CA GLN A 6 -9.80 -2.11 2.38
C GLN A 6 -8.98 -1.84 3.64
N THR A 7 -9.47 -2.32 4.78
CA THR A 7 -8.76 -2.32 6.05
C THR A 7 -8.53 -3.75 6.53
N HIS A 8 -7.30 -4.06 6.97
CA HIS A 8 -6.95 -5.36 7.52
C HIS A 8 -7.06 -5.37 9.04
N PHE A 9 -7.81 -6.33 9.58
CA PHE A 9 -7.87 -6.66 10.99
C PHE A 9 -8.51 -8.05 11.17
N ASP A 10 -8.24 -8.69 12.30
CA ASP A 10 -8.68 -10.06 12.60
C ASP A 10 -8.29 -11.09 11.53
N GLY A 11 -7.14 -10.87 10.87
CA GLY A 11 -6.58 -11.76 9.85
C GLY A 11 -7.25 -11.67 8.47
N GLU A 12 -8.12 -10.68 8.25
CA GLU A 12 -8.85 -10.54 6.99
C GLU A 12 -8.88 -9.10 6.46
N TRP A 13 -8.99 -8.97 5.14
CA TRP A 13 -9.19 -7.70 4.45
C TRP A 13 -10.68 -7.39 4.29
N HIS A 14 -11.14 -6.32 4.93
CA HIS A 14 -12.53 -5.89 4.90
C HIS A 14 -12.74 -4.78 3.87
N HIS A 15 -13.83 -4.81 3.09
CA HIS A 15 -14.22 -3.67 2.24
C HIS A 15 -14.73 -2.55 3.14
N ALA A 16 -13.89 -1.56 3.41
CA ALA A 16 -14.17 -0.53 4.40
C ALA A 16 -14.94 0.64 3.81
N ALA A 17 -14.48 1.15 2.66
CA ALA A 17 -14.98 2.39 2.10
C ALA A 17 -14.84 2.45 0.59
N THR A 18 -15.64 3.32 -0.03
CA THR A 18 -15.44 3.79 -1.39
C THR A 18 -14.58 5.05 -1.38
N LEU A 19 -13.62 5.11 -2.30
CA LEU A 19 -12.92 6.33 -2.70
C LEU A 19 -13.35 6.72 -4.10
N GLU A 20 -13.84 7.94 -4.30
CA GLU A 20 -14.07 8.52 -5.61
C GLU A 20 -13.08 9.66 -5.87
N LEU A 21 -12.34 9.58 -6.97
CA LEU A 21 -11.45 10.62 -7.47
C LEU A 21 -12.11 11.31 -8.68
N LYS A 22 -12.23 12.64 -8.66
CA LYS A 22 -12.99 13.38 -9.68
C LYS A 22 -12.18 13.74 -10.92
N ASP A 23 -10.87 13.98 -10.75
CA ASP A 23 -9.95 14.30 -11.84
C ASP A 23 -8.66 13.50 -11.64
N ASP A 24 -8.45 12.54 -12.52
CA ASP A 24 -7.32 11.61 -12.47
C ASP A 24 -5.99 12.32 -12.83
N ALA A 25 -6.03 13.41 -13.61
CA ALA A 25 -4.85 14.15 -14.04
C ALA A 25 -4.39 15.22 -13.02
N ALA A 26 -5.31 15.66 -12.14
CA ALA A 26 -5.00 16.60 -11.06
C ALA A 26 -4.14 15.99 -9.94
N GLY A 27 -3.93 14.67 -9.96
CA GLY A 27 -3.17 13.96 -8.93
C GLY A 27 -3.72 14.23 -7.53
N PHE A 28 -2.86 14.33 -6.52
CA PHE A 28 -3.34 14.56 -5.15
C PHE A 28 -4.10 15.86 -4.93
N GLN A 29 -4.01 16.82 -5.85
CA GLN A 29 -4.74 18.08 -5.79
C GLN A 29 -6.18 17.96 -6.33
N GLY A 30 -6.54 16.83 -6.92
CA GLY A 30 -7.88 16.57 -7.43
C GLY A 30 -8.91 16.37 -6.32
N ALA A 31 -10.15 16.80 -6.56
CA ALA A 31 -11.24 16.59 -5.62
C ALA A 31 -11.54 15.10 -5.42
N SER A 32 -11.93 14.75 -4.20
CA SER A 32 -12.24 13.37 -3.81
C SER A 32 -13.46 13.26 -2.91
N ILE A 33 -14.03 12.07 -2.87
CA ILE A 33 -15.11 11.67 -1.97
C ILE A 33 -14.69 10.38 -1.27
N VAL A 34 -14.89 10.30 0.05
CA VAL A 34 -14.68 9.07 0.83
C VAL A 34 -15.90 8.78 1.68
N ASP A 35 -16.47 7.61 1.47
CA ASP A 35 -17.68 7.16 2.16
C ASP A 35 -17.42 5.73 2.67
N TYR A 36 -17.62 5.48 3.97
CA TYR A 36 -17.60 4.11 4.49
C TYR A 36 -18.77 3.32 3.90
N ASP A 37 -18.51 2.03 3.65
CA ASP A 37 -19.56 1.13 3.22
C ASP A 37 -20.55 0.89 4.38
N LEU A 38 -21.85 0.82 4.05
CA LEU A 38 -22.89 0.61 5.04
C LEU A 38 -22.73 -0.73 5.75
N ASP A 39 -22.39 -1.79 5.01
CA ASP A 39 -22.22 -3.14 5.59
C ASP A 39 -21.03 -3.16 6.55
N TYR A 40 -19.96 -2.42 6.20
CA TYR A 40 -18.81 -2.23 7.07
C TYR A 40 -19.19 -1.46 8.35
N PHE A 41 -19.91 -0.34 8.23
CA PHE A 41 -20.37 0.42 9.39
C PHE A 41 -21.26 -0.42 10.32
N VAL A 42 -22.22 -1.16 9.75
CA VAL A 42 -23.15 -2.02 10.52
C VAL A 42 -22.36 -3.07 11.30
N THR A 43 -21.38 -3.70 10.66
CA THR A 43 -20.57 -4.76 11.27
C THR A 43 -19.60 -4.24 12.32
N VAL A 44 -18.95 -3.09 12.06
CA VAL A 44 -17.74 -2.68 12.79
C VAL A 44 -17.99 -1.54 13.78
N ALA A 45 -19.08 -0.78 13.63
CA ALA A 45 -19.31 0.45 14.39
C ALA A 45 -20.72 0.66 14.94
N SER A 46 -21.74 -0.09 14.51
CA SER A 46 -23.14 0.16 14.91
C SER A 46 -23.37 0.09 16.42
N ALA A 47 -22.72 -0.86 17.11
CA ALA A 47 -22.84 -1.04 18.55
C ALA A 47 -22.22 0.14 19.32
N GLU A 48 -20.99 0.53 18.99
CA GLU A 48 -20.33 1.69 19.59
C GLU A 48 -21.05 3.00 19.28
N PHE A 49 -21.51 3.17 18.04
CA PHE A 49 -22.26 4.36 17.61
C PHE A 49 -23.55 4.52 18.42
N SER A 50 -24.29 3.43 18.64
CA SER A 50 -25.51 3.42 19.47
C SER A 50 -25.22 3.76 20.94
N ALA A 51 -23.99 3.50 21.41
CA ALA A 51 -23.52 3.89 22.73
C ALA A 51 -22.92 5.31 22.78
N GLY A 52 -23.07 6.11 21.70
CA GLY A 52 -22.52 7.46 21.60
C GLY A 52 -20.99 7.51 21.47
N LYS A 53 -20.36 6.42 21.05
CA LYS A 53 -18.91 6.32 20.87
C LYS A 53 -18.53 6.37 19.39
N THR A 54 -17.37 6.96 19.11
CA THR A 54 -16.79 6.98 17.75
C THR A 54 -15.80 5.82 17.60
N VAL A 55 -15.95 5.02 16.55
CA VAL A 55 -14.97 3.96 16.23
C VAL A 55 -13.74 4.56 15.55
N ARG A 56 -12.59 4.29 16.14
CA ARG A 56 -11.26 4.77 15.74
C ARG A 56 -10.24 3.62 15.81
N GLY A 57 -8.98 3.91 15.48
CA GLY A 57 -7.89 2.93 15.53
C GLY A 57 -7.78 2.14 14.24
N HIS A 58 -7.33 0.88 14.33
CA HIS A 58 -7.07 0.04 13.16
C HIS A 58 -8.32 -0.28 12.31
N ARG A 59 -9.52 -0.08 12.86
CA ARG A 59 -10.80 -0.24 12.13
C ARG A 59 -11.14 0.98 11.27
N ALA A 60 -10.44 2.10 11.43
CA ALA A 60 -10.68 3.34 10.71
C ALA A 60 -9.57 3.60 9.69
N LEU A 61 -9.90 4.26 8.57
CA LEU A 61 -8.95 4.67 7.53
C LEU A 61 -7.89 5.65 8.05
N SER A 62 -8.22 6.46 9.05
CA SER A 62 -7.29 7.41 9.66
C SER A 62 -7.92 7.99 10.94
N VAL A 63 -7.10 8.62 11.78
CA VAL A 63 -7.58 9.38 12.95
C VAL A 63 -8.59 10.48 12.56
N ARG A 64 -8.44 11.07 11.36
CA ARG A 64 -9.38 12.08 10.84
C ARG A 64 -10.54 11.52 10.01
N TYR A 65 -10.59 10.19 9.86
CA TYR A 65 -11.61 9.47 9.11
C TYR A 65 -12.15 8.34 9.99
N PRO A 66 -12.79 8.65 11.14
CA PRO A 66 -13.41 7.63 11.98
C PRO A 66 -14.51 6.88 11.22
N VAL A 67 -14.83 5.66 11.65
CA VAL A 67 -15.92 4.89 11.02
C VAL A 67 -17.26 5.52 11.39
N ASP A 68 -17.95 6.06 10.39
CA ASP A 68 -19.28 6.67 10.50
C ASP A 68 -19.97 6.69 9.11
N LEU A 69 -21.13 7.35 9.04
CA LEU A 69 -21.95 7.46 7.83
C LEU A 69 -21.82 8.84 7.15
N GLU A 70 -20.76 9.61 7.47
CA GLU A 70 -20.53 10.91 6.86
C GLU A 70 -19.93 10.75 5.45
N ASN A 71 -20.57 11.38 4.46
CA ASN A 71 -19.99 11.50 3.13
C ASN A 71 -18.97 12.64 3.09
N ARG A 72 -17.69 12.32 2.88
CA ARG A 72 -16.60 13.29 3.01
C ARG A 72 -16.15 13.81 1.66
N TYR A 73 -16.59 15.02 1.33
CA TYR A 73 -16.16 15.75 0.14
C TYR A 73 -14.90 16.57 0.43
N SER A 74 -13.86 16.39 -0.37
CA SER A 74 -12.60 17.13 -0.26
C SER A 74 -12.19 17.74 -1.60
N ARG A 75 -11.51 18.88 -1.54
CA ARG A 75 -10.94 19.55 -2.73
C ARG A 75 -9.64 18.91 -3.21
N SER A 76 -9.07 18.01 -2.42
CA SER A 76 -7.85 17.24 -2.68
C SER A 76 -8.09 15.77 -2.32
N TRP A 77 -7.12 14.91 -2.60
CA TRP A 77 -7.13 13.56 -2.04
C TRP A 77 -7.10 13.57 -0.50
N PRO A 78 -7.63 12.53 0.16
CA PRO A 78 -7.43 12.30 1.58
C PRO A 78 -5.93 12.18 1.88
N PRO A 79 -5.40 12.87 2.91
CA PRO A 79 -3.96 12.85 3.18
C PRO A 79 -3.37 11.45 3.44
N PHE A 80 -4.15 10.52 4.01
CA PHE A 80 -3.67 9.15 4.25
C PHE A 80 -3.35 8.39 2.95
N LEU A 81 -3.91 8.80 1.80
CA LEU A 81 -3.52 8.20 0.51
C LEU A 81 -2.07 8.56 0.14
N LEU A 82 -1.58 9.72 0.58
CA LEU A 82 -0.19 10.12 0.36
C LEU A 82 0.79 9.24 1.16
N ASP A 83 0.29 8.62 2.23
CA ASP A 83 1.05 7.66 3.02
C ASP A 83 1.20 6.30 2.33
N LEU A 84 0.35 6.03 1.34
CA LEU A 84 0.40 4.83 0.51
C LEU A 84 1.21 5.03 -0.77
N MET A 85 1.52 6.27 -1.16
CA MET A 85 2.27 6.58 -2.37
C MET A 85 3.78 6.37 -2.18
N PRO A 86 4.52 6.05 -3.26
CA PRO A 86 5.97 6.07 -3.22
C PRO A 86 6.50 7.49 -3.05
N GLN A 87 7.62 7.60 -2.35
CA GLN A 87 8.35 8.85 -2.14
C GLN A 87 9.83 8.69 -2.50
N GLY A 88 10.52 9.81 -2.68
CA GLY A 88 11.96 9.87 -2.91
C GLY A 88 12.49 8.92 -3.98
N HIS A 89 13.47 8.09 -3.60
CA HIS A 89 14.12 7.16 -4.53
C HIS A 89 13.14 6.18 -5.16
N ALA A 90 12.23 5.59 -4.38
CA ALA A 90 11.24 4.64 -4.89
C ALA A 90 10.30 5.29 -5.91
N ARG A 91 9.87 6.54 -5.65
CA ARG A 91 9.03 7.30 -6.58
C ARG A 91 9.73 7.53 -7.92
N ARG A 92 11.00 7.97 -7.89
CA ARG A 92 11.80 8.22 -9.10
C ARG A 92 11.95 6.95 -9.94
N LYS A 93 12.40 5.85 -9.33
CA LYS A 93 12.61 4.57 -10.02
C LYS A 93 11.31 3.99 -10.58
N LEU A 94 10.21 4.07 -9.82
CA LEU A 94 8.92 3.57 -10.27
C LEU A 94 8.33 4.41 -11.40
N ALA A 95 8.47 5.75 -11.33
CA ALA A 95 8.05 6.64 -12.40
C ALA A 95 8.84 6.37 -13.68
N GLU A 96 10.17 6.24 -13.61
CA GLU A 96 11.02 5.87 -14.74
C GLU A 96 10.59 4.54 -15.36
N HIS A 97 10.41 3.51 -14.54
CA HIS A 97 9.97 2.19 -15.00
C HIS A 97 8.60 2.21 -15.70
N LEU A 98 7.69 3.08 -15.24
CA LEU A 98 6.38 3.27 -15.86
C LEU A 98 6.35 4.25 -17.04
N GLY A 99 7.49 4.87 -17.39
CA GLY A 99 7.53 5.92 -18.41
C GLY A 99 6.77 7.19 -18.01
N LEU A 100 6.70 7.48 -16.71
CA LEU A 100 5.99 8.63 -16.14
C LEU A 100 6.94 9.78 -15.82
N THR A 101 6.44 11.01 -15.94
CA THR A 101 7.13 12.20 -15.45
C THR A 101 6.96 12.31 -13.94
N GLU A 102 7.99 11.94 -13.17
CA GLU A 102 7.96 11.87 -11.70
C GLU A 102 7.27 13.07 -11.00
N GLY A 103 7.60 14.30 -11.42
CA GLY A 103 7.06 15.53 -10.82
C GLY A 103 5.61 15.86 -11.22
N SER A 104 5.08 15.22 -12.25
CA SER A 104 3.75 15.49 -12.80
C SER A 104 2.63 15.00 -11.89
N ARG A 105 1.57 15.80 -11.74
CA ARG A 105 0.37 15.39 -10.99
C ARG A 105 -0.37 14.24 -11.67
N ALA A 106 -0.35 14.19 -13.00
CA ALA A 106 -0.94 13.09 -13.77
C ALA A 106 -0.27 11.73 -13.49
N SER A 107 0.93 11.74 -12.89
CA SER A 107 1.63 10.52 -12.49
C SER A 107 1.24 10.02 -11.10
N ASP A 108 0.59 10.84 -10.26
CA ASP A 108 0.27 10.46 -8.89
C ASP A 108 -0.68 9.26 -8.82
N LEU A 109 -1.74 9.23 -9.63
CA LEU A 109 -2.71 8.12 -9.60
C LEU A 109 -2.10 6.79 -10.07
N PRO A 110 -1.40 6.73 -11.21
CA PRO A 110 -0.65 5.53 -11.59
C PRO A 110 0.33 5.08 -10.50
N LEU A 111 1.06 6.00 -9.86
CA LEU A 111 2.01 5.69 -8.80
C LEU A 111 1.33 5.16 -7.53
N LEU A 112 0.18 5.74 -7.14
CA LEU A 112 -0.65 5.24 -6.04
C LEU A 112 -1.14 3.82 -6.32
N LEU A 113 -1.69 3.56 -7.50
CA LEU A 113 -2.19 2.23 -7.89
C LEU A 113 -1.08 1.18 -8.03
N ARG A 114 0.18 1.60 -8.19
CA ARG A 114 1.34 0.71 -8.13
C ARG A 114 1.81 0.37 -6.72
N SER A 115 1.42 1.12 -5.69
CA SER A 115 2.04 1.06 -4.36
C SER A 115 1.05 0.75 -3.23
N ALA A 116 -0.21 1.14 -3.37
CA ALA A 116 -1.27 0.96 -2.37
C ALA A 116 -1.83 -0.47 -2.32
N THR A 117 -0.96 -1.48 -2.28
CA THR A 117 -1.30 -2.91 -2.43
C THR A 117 -1.45 -3.66 -1.11
N GLY A 118 -1.14 -3.02 0.02
CA GLY A 118 -1.24 -3.60 1.37
C GLY A 118 0.10 -3.82 2.05
N GLY A 119 1.11 -2.99 1.77
CA GLY A 119 2.37 -2.93 2.51
C GLY A 119 2.21 -2.34 3.92
N ILE A 120 3.05 -1.37 4.30
CA ILE A 120 3.04 -0.82 5.67
C ILE A 120 1.67 -0.25 6.07
N GLY A 121 1.25 -0.61 7.28
CA GLY A 121 -0.05 -0.24 7.84
C GLY A 121 -1.04 -1.38 7.66
N ASN A 122 -2.32 -1.02 7.57
CA ASN A 122 -3.39 -2.00 7.41
C ASN A 122 -4.44 -1.51 6.41
N ILE A 123 -4.07 -0.63 5.49
CA ILE A 123 -4.98 -0.06 4.48
C ILE A 123 -4.41 -0.34 3.10
N ARG A 124 -5.28 -0.69 2.16
CA ARG A 124 -4.92 -0.83 0.75
C ARG A 124 -6.05 -0.40 -0.17
N ILE A 125 -5.71 -0.25 -1.44
CA ILE A 125 -6.68 -0.15 -2.54
C ILE A 125 -6.84 -1.56 -3.11
N LYS A 126 -8.06 -2.09 -3.11
CA LYS A 126 -8.36 -3.45 -3.58
C LYS A 126 -7.89 -3.67 -5.02
N GLU A 127 -8.16 -2.70 -5.88
CA GLU A 127 -7.83 -2.75 -7.30
C GLU A 127 -6.30 -2.75 -7.51
N ALA A 128 -5.55 -2.03 -6.68
CA ALA A 128 -4.09 -2.04 -6.71
C ALA A 128 -3.54 -3.40 -6.27
N ALA A 129 -4.08 -3.98 -5.20
CA ALA A 129 -3.69 -5.30 -4.71
C ALA A 129 -3.98 -6.41 -5.74
N ALA A 130 -5.14 -6.36 -6.42
CA ALA A 130 -5.48 -7.30 -7.48
C ALA A 130 -4.53 -7.18 -8.68
N ALA A 131 -4.23 -5.95 -9.12
CA ALA A 131 -3.29 -5.72 -10.21
C ALA A 131 -1.86 -6.17 -9.86
N GLU A 132 -1.46 -6.08 -8.59
CA GLU A 132 -0.18 -6.62 -8.13
C GLU A 132 -0.16 -8.15 -8.17
N ALA A 133 -1.20 -8.81 -7.65
CA ALA A 133 -1.29 -10.26 -7.70
C ALA A 133 -1.20 -10.79 -9.15
N GLU A 134 -1.82 -10.09 -10.10
CA GLU A 134 -1.70 -10.39 -11.53
C GLU A 134 -0.27 -10.19 -12.05
N ARG A 135 0.39 -9.07 -11.71
CA ARG A 135 1.78 -8.80 -12.12
C ARG A 135 2.77 -9.84 -11.60
N LEU A 136 2.56 -10.32 -10.38
CA LEU A 136 3.44 -11.30 -9.73
C LEU A 136 3.11 -12.74 -10.14
N SER A 137 1.95 -12.97 -10.77
CA SER A 137 1.55 -14.29 -11.27
C SER A 137 2.57 -14.82 -12.27
N GLY A 138 3.16 -15.98 -11.95
CA GLY A 138 4.17 -16.64 -12.80
C GLY A 138 5.57 -16.04 -12.70
N VAL A 139 5.80 -15.04 -11.85
CA VAL A 139 7.15 -14.53 -11.57
C VAL A 139 7.83 -15.45 -10.57
N GLU A 140 8.98 -16.01 -10.95
CA GLU A 140 9.79 -16.82 -10.04
C GLU A 140 10.39 -15.94 -8.93
N ARG A 141 10.12 -16.33 -7.67
CA ARG A 141 10.67 -15.65 -6.49
C ARG A 141 12.15 -15.99 -6.31
N GLN A 142 12.96 -14.96 -6.09
CA GLN A 142 14.40 -15.11 -5.83
C GLN A 142 14.69 -14.70 -4.38
N GLY A 143 15.18 -15.66 -3.59
CA GLY A 143 15.50 -15.47 -2.19
C GLY A 143 16.98 -15.14 -1.97
N VAL A 144 17.26 -14.44 -0.86
CA VAL A 144 18.62 -14.13 -0.38
C VAL A 144 18.74 -14.47 1.10
N THR A 145 19.95 -14.76 1.54
CA THR A 145 20.26 -14.98 2.96
C THR A 145 20.46 -13.66 3.71
N GLU A 146 20.38 -13.70 5.04
CA GLU A 146 20.69 -12.52 5.87
C GLU A 146 22.14 -12.07 5.70
N ALA A 147 23.08 -13.02 5.50
CA ALA A 147 24.48 -12.70 5.23
C ALA A 147 24.64 -11.91 3.92
N GLU A 148 23.98 -12.33 2.84
CA GLU A 148 23.99 -11.62 1.55
C GLU A 148 23.41 -10.20 1.66
N ILE A 149 22.38 -10.01 2.50
CA ILE A 149 21.82 -8.68 2.80
C ILE A 149 22.85 -7.81 3.54
N LEU A 150 23.47 -8.33 4.60
CA LEU A 150 24.43 -7.59 5.43
C LEU A 150 25.71 -7.23 4.67
N GLU A 151 26.18 -8.14 3.82
CA GLU A 151 27.35 -7.94 2.96
C GLU A 151 27.05 -7.10 1.72
N ARG A 152 25.77 -6.85 1.42
CA ARG A 152 25.31 -6.19 0.19
C ARG A 152 25.85 -6.88 -1.06
N SER A 153 25.74 -8.21 -1.09
CA SER A 153 26.24 -9.00 -2.21
C SER A 153 25.62 -8.57 -3.54
N ASP A 154 26.29 -8.84 -4.66
CA ASP A 154 25.76 -8.54 -5.99
C ASP A 154 24.38 -9.17 -6.21
N ARG A 155 24.18 -10.40 -5.72
CA ARG A 155 22.88 -11.09 -5.76
C ARG A 155 21.81 -10.30 -5.00
N PHE A 156 22.11 -9.80 -3.80
CA PHE A 156 21.17 -8.97 -3.04
C PHE A 156 20.86 -7.66 -3.76
N MET A 157 21.87 -7.00 -4.33
CA MET A 157 21.67 -5.75 -5.06
C MET A 157 20.82 -5.95 -6.33
N GLU A 158 21.02 -7.05 -7.06
CA GLU A 158 20.20 -7.43 -8.22
C GLU A 158 18.74 -7.68 -7.81
N VAL A 159 18.55 -8.48 -6.76
CA VAL A 159 17.25 -8.74 -6.12
C VAL A 159 16.58 -7.40 -5.75
N ALA A 160 17.25 -6.57 -4.95
CA ALA A 160 16.75 -5.28 -4.51
C ALA A 160 16.33 -4.35 -5.67
N ASP A 161 17.14 -4.25 -6.73
CA ASP A 161 16.83 -3.41 -7.89
C ASP A 161 15.65 -3.97 -8.71
N ARG A 162 15.65 -5.28 -8.97
CA ARG A 162 14.55 -5.99 -9.64
C ARG A 162 13.23 -5.78 -8.90
N PHE A 163 13.24 -5.79 -7.58
CA PHE A 163 12.05 -5.59 -6.76
C PHE A 163 11.61 -4.14 -6.64
N GLY A 164 12.53 -3.19 -6.68
CA GLY A 164 12.19 -1.77 -6.85
C GLY A 164 11.33 -1.50 -8.09
N MET A 165 11.42 -2.37 -9.11
CA MET A 165 10.65 -2.29 -10.35
C MET A 165 9.38 -3.17 -10.35
N LEU A 166 9.50 -4.42 -9.88
CA LEU A 166 8.44 -5.43 -9.97
C LEU A 166 7.46 -5.42 -8.78
N ALA A 167 7.96 -5.24 -7.56
CA ALA A 167 7.22 -5.48 -6.33
C ALA A 167 6.87 -4.17 -5.60
N SER A 168 5.57 -3.95 -5.43
CA SER A 168 4.98 -2.79 -4.78
C SER A 168 5.26 -2.69 -3.28
N GLY A 169 5.57 -3.79 -2.60
CA GLY A 169 5.77 -3.82 -1.15
C GLY A 169 6.86 -2.85 -0.66
N SER A 170 7.89 -2.63 -1.48
CA SER A 170 8.94 -1.63 -1.17
C SER A 170 8.58 -0.21 -1.58
N SER A 171 7.71 -0.04 -2.59
CA SER A 171 7.34 1.28 -3.10
C SER A 171 6.34 2.00 -2.21
N GLY A 172 5.55 1.27 -1.40
CA GLY A 172 4.73 1.86 -0.34
C GLY A 172 5.51 2.34 0.90
N LEU A 173 6.84 2.13 0.96
CA LEU A 173 7.66 2.62 2.06
C LEU A 173 7.96 4.11 1.90
N GLN A 174 7.55 4.93 2.87
CA GLN A 174 7.86 6.35 2.88
C GLN A 174 9.34 6.66 3.17
N GLY A 175 9.79 7.83 2.70
CA GLY A 175 11.10 8.42 2.97
C GLY A 175 12.08 8.42 1.77
N GLU A 176 13.07 9.30 1.82
CA GLU A 176 13.96 9.58 0.67
C GLU A 176 15.02 8.51 0.39
N TRP A 177 15.58 7.92 1.45
CA TRP A 177 16.70 6.98 1.34
C TRP A 177 16.29 5.65 0.67
N PRO A 178 17.11 5.09 -0.23
CA PRO A 178 16.83 3.80 -0.85
C PRO A 178 16.67 2.68 0.19
N LYS A 179 15.61 1.89 0.03
CA LYS A 179 15.22 0.83 0.98
C LYS A 179 14.35 -0.22 0.30
N VAL A 180 14.33 -1.42 0.87
CA VAL A 180 13.54 -2.56 0.39
C VAL A 180 12.81 -3.20 1.56
N SER A 181 11.52 -3.52 1.37
CA SER A 181 10.73 -4.36 2.28
C SER A 181 10.95 -5.82 1.93
N MET A 182 11.40 -6.62 2.89
CA MET A 182 11.64 -8.04 2.71
C MET A 182 11.04 -8.85 3.84
N THR A 183 10.67 -10.09 3.53
CA THR A 183 10.08 -11.03 4.48
C THR A 183 10.83 -12.33 4.40
N GLN A 184 11.26 -12.81 5.57
CA GLN A 184 11.82 -14.14 5.73
C GLN A 184 10.70 -15.17 5.64
N ALA A 185 10.83 -16.13 4.73
CA ALA A 185 9.91 -17.26 4.62
C ALA A 185 10.36 -18.44 5.49
N ASN A 186 9.54 -19.48 5.55
CA ASN A 186 9.80 -20.70 6.33
C ASN A 186 11.07 -21.49 5.90
N ASP A 187 11.58 -21.26 4.69
CA ASP A 187 12.84 -21.82 4.18
C ASP A 187 14.08 -21.05 4.67
N GLY A 188 13.89 -19.98 5.45
CA GLY A 188 14.94 -19.15 6.04
C GLY A 188 15.48 -18.06 5.11
N LEU A 189 15.04 -18.01 3.84
CA LEU A 189 15.44 -16.98 2.88
C LEU A 189 14.54 -15.74 2.98
N TYR A 190 15.11 -14.60 2.65
CA TYR A 190 14.39 -13.33 2.51
C TYR A 190 13.97 -13.11 1.07
N TYR A 191 12.70 -12.82 0.89
CA TYR A 191 12.07 -12.46 -0.36
C TYR A 191 11.48 -11.05 -0.23
N PRO A 192 11.09 -10.40 -1.32
CA PRO A 192 10.30 -9.17 -1.21
C PRO A 192 8.99 -9.47 -0.52
N ASP A 193 8.56 -8.52 0.28
CA ASP A 193 7.37 -8.64 1.10
C ASP A 193 6.13 -9.10 0.32
N SER A 194 5.91 -8.60 -0.91
CA SER A 194 4.75 -8.94 -1.73
C SER A 194 4.74 -10.38 -2.30
N PHE A 195 5.84 -11.13 -2.19
CA PHE A 195 5.92 -12.53 -2.63
C PHE A 195 5.69 -13.54 -1.50
N VAL A 196 5.66 -13.08 -0.26
CA VAL A 196 5.56 -13.95 0.91
C VAL A 196 4.15 -13.88 1.44
N THR A 197 3.47 -15.02 1.47
CA THR A 197 2.12 -15.10 2.04
C THR A 197 2.18 -15.19 3.57
N ASP A 198 1.10 -14.77 4.24
CA ASP A 198 1.04 -14.72 5.71
C ASP A 198 1.31 -16.08 6.38
N ASP A 199 1.02 -17.20 5.71
CA ASP A 199 1.24 -18.56 6.23
C ASP A 199 2.70 -19.04 6.19
N GLU A 200 3.54 -18.43 5.34
CA GLU A 200 4.99 -18.72 5.29
C GLU A 200 5.84 -17.62 5.91
N ALA A 201 5.28 -16.45 6.22
CA ALA A 201 5.98 -15.31 6.79
C ALA A 201 6.48 -15.58 8.22
N VAL A 202 7.80 -15.44 8.41
CA VAL A 202 8.47 -15.61 9.72
C VAL A 202 8.87 -14.26 10.30
N ARG A 203 9.43 -13.36 9.48
CA ARG A 203 9.97 -12.08 9.93
C ARG A 203 9.97 -11.05 8.81
N HIS A 204 9.34 -9.89 9.05
CA HIS A 204 9.39 -8.74 8.14
C HIS A 204 10.54 -7.81 8.51
N VAL A 205 11.25 -7.29 7.52
CA VAL A 205 12.36 -6.33 7.67
C VAL A 205 12.30 -5.23 6.63
N ILE A 206 12.73 -4.03 7.01
CA ILE A 206 13.04 -2.95 6.07
C ILE A 206 14.56 -2.83 6.02
N VAL A 207 15.15 -3.16 4.88
CA VAL A 207 16.59 -3.04 4.64
C VAL A 207 16.87 -1.65 4.07
N LYS A 208 17.74 -0.88 4.74
CA LYS A 208 18.23 0.40 4.22
C LYS A 208 19.50 0.17 3.41
N LEU A 209 19.48 0.60 2.16
CA LEU A 209 20.62 0.53 1.23
C LEU A 209 21.53 1.74 1.41
#